data_AF-A0A0D2BNH2-F1
#
_entry.id   AF-A0A0D2BNH2-F1
#
_cell.length_a   1.000
_cell.length_b   1.000
_cell.length_c   1.000
_cell.angle_alpha   90.00
_cell.angle_beta   90.00
_cell.angle_gamma   90.00
#
_symmetry.space_group_name_H-M   'P 1'
#
loop_
_entity.id
_entity.type
_entity.pdbx_description
1 polymer ?
#
loop_
_entity_poly.entity_id
_entity_poly.type
_entity_poly.pdbx_seq_one_letter_code
_entity_poly.pdbx_strand_id
1 'polypeptide(L)'
;MADEKSKPSALHVCSTILPKGAPSSNIIPTKDGPDRLAMPTSSFWPNGKKLRVKLLPGASKKVQDKVKYYAQQWENYANIDFRFVDDDDAEIRVSSVLDGSS
;
A
#
# COMPACT_ATOMS: atom_id res chain seq x y z
N MET A 1 31.95 -36.18 -0.98
CA MET A 1 31.20 -35.30 -1.91
C MET A 1 30.77 -34.07 -1.13
N ALA A 2 31.02 -32.88 -1.68
CA ALA A 2 30.88 -31.61 -0.99
C ALA A 2 29.42 -31.14 -0.94
N ASP A 3 28.96 -30.76 0.26
CA ASP A 3 27.73 -29.98 0.46
C ASP A 3 28.01 -28.50 0.15
N GLU A 4 27.49 -28.02 -0.98
CA GLU A 4 27.54 -26.62 -1.37
C GLU A 4 26.49 -25.81 -0.58
N LYS A 5 26.92 -25.19 0.53
CA LYS A 5 26.08 -24.26 1.31
C LYS A 5 25.83 -22.98 0.51
N SER A 6 24.61 -22.84 0.00
CA SER A 6 24.07 -21.63 -0.63
C SER A 6 24.22 -20.41 0.29
N LYS A 7 24.89 -19.38 -0.23
CA LYS A 7 25.22 -18.12 0.44
C LYS A 7 23.98 -17.22 0.50
N PRO A 8 23.53 -16.74 1.67
CA PRO A 8 22.37 -15.87 1.74
C PRO A 8 22.74 -14.49 1.16
N SER A 9 22.02 -14.07 0.12
CA SER A 9 22.09 -12.73 -0.45
C SER A 9 21.68 -11.71 0.61
N ALA A 10 22.65 -10.94 1.13
CA ALA A 10 22.37 -9.84 2.03
C ALA A 10 21.59 -8.76 1.28
N LEU A 11 20.29 -8.67 1.56
CA LEU A 11 19.45 -7.54 1.17
C LEU A 11 20.05 -6.27 1.79
N HIS A 12 20.57 -5.37 0.95
CA HIS A 12 21.00 -4.06 1.39
C HIS A 12 19.74 -3.22 1.63
N VAL A 13 19.15 -3.34 2.83
CA VAL A 13 18.07 -2.45 3.25
C VAL A 13 18.71 -1.12 3.62
N CYS A 14 18.36 -0.06 2.92
CA CYS A 14 18.68 1.31 3.30
C CYS A 14 17.89 1.67 4.57
N SER A 15 18.31 1.13 5.72
CA SER A 15 17.86 1.59 7.02
C SER A 15 18.57 2.89 7.33
N THR A 16 18.13 3.98 6.71
CA THR A 16 18.51 5.32 7.15
C THR A 16 18.14 5.42 8.62
N ILE A 17 19.16 5.68 9.42
CA ILE A 17 19.19 5.86 10.87
C ILE A 17 17.88 6.54 11.35
N LEU A 18 17.09 5.85 12.17
CA LEU A 18 16.00 6.50 12.88
C LEU A 18 16.62 7.45 13.92
N PRO A 19 16.24 8.73 13.96
CA PRO A 19 16.67 9.63 15.03
C PRO A 19 16.12 9.10 16.37
N LYS A 20 16.98 9.07 17.39
CA LYS A 20 16.58 8.73 18.77
C LYS A 20 15.50 9.74 19.20
N GLY A 21 14.28 9.26 19.45
CA GLY A 21 13.14 10.08 19.88
C GLY A 21 11.94 10.09 18.93
N ALA A 22 11.92 9.28 17.88
CA ALA A 22 10.71 9.10 17.07
C ALA A 22 9.56 8.55 17.95
N PRO A 23 8.40 9.24 18.02
CA PRO A 23 7.29 8.83 18.88
C PRO A 23 6.70 7.50 18.42
N SER A 24 6.41 6.63 19.39
CA SER A 24 5.78 5.32 19.19
C SER A 24 4.28 5.44 18.92
N SER A 25 3.85 6.30 18.00
CA SER A 25 2.43 6.43 17.67
C SER A 25 2.13 5.75 16.33
N ASN A 26 1.29 4.70 16.42
CA ASN A 26 0.62 3.94 15.35
C ASN A 26 1.27 2.63 14.87
N ILE A 27 2.07 1.96 15.69
CA ILE A 27 2.55 0.60 15.38
C ILE A 27 2.09 -0.33 16.50
N ILE A 28 1.12 -1.21 16.21
CA ILE A 28 0.90 -2.40 17.03
C ILE A 28 1.87 -3.46 16.49
N PRO A 29 2.95 -3.82 17.19
CA PRO A 29 3.82 -4.90 16.75
C PRO A 29 3.06 -6.21 16.93
N THR A 30 2.70 -6.89 15.85
CA THR A 30 2.23 -8.27 15.92
C THR A 30 3.44 -9.20 15.99
N LYS A 31 3.35 -10.35 16.67
CA LYS A 31 4.50 -11.27 16.89
C LYS A 31 5.18 -11.76 15.59
N ASP A 32 4.46 -11.69 14.46
CA ASP A 32 4.93 -12.05 13.10
C ASP A 32 4.88 -10.84 12.14
N GLY A 33 4.68 -9.62 12.66
CA GLY A 33 4.62 -8.40 11.85
C GLY A 33 6.01 -7.84 11.58
N PRO A 34 6.20 -7.02 10.52
CA PRO A 34 7.47 -6.36 10.30
C PRO A 34 7.84 -5.52 11.52
N ASP A 35 9.13 -5.53 11.90
CA ASP A 35 9.68 -4.78 13.05
C ASP A 35 9.40 -3.26 13.01
N ARG A 36 8.84 -2.74 11.90
CA ARG A 36 8.66 -1.32 11.58
C ARG A 36 7.47 -1.09 10.63
N LEU A 37 7.12 0.17 10.41
CA LEU A 37 6.23 0.65 9.33
C LEU A 37 6.74 0.35 7.89
N ALA A 38 7.83 -0.42 7.75
CA ALA A 38 8.38 -0.78 6.46
C ALA A 38 7.59 -1.97 5.89
N MET A 39 6.84 -1.73 4.82
CA MET A 39 6.20 -2.79 4.04
C MET A 39 7.24 -3.58 3.24
N PRO A 40 7.03 -4.90 3.03
CA PRO A 40 7.88 -5.67 2.13
C PRO A 40 7.81 -5.12 0.71
N THR A 41 8.96 -5.03 0.04
CA THR A 41 9.09 -4.45 -1.31
C THR A 41 8.29 -5.21 -2.37
N SER A 42 8.04 -6.50 -2.14
CA SER A 42 7.18 -7.33 -3.01
C SER A 42 5.73 -6.85 -3.05
N SER A 43 5.29 -6.05 -2.09
CA SER A 43 3.94 -5.49 -2.05
C SER A 43 3.83 -4.15 -2.77
N PHE A 44 4.93 -3.61 -3.31
CA PHE A 44 4.92 -2.35 -4.04
C PHE A 44 4.51 -2.56 -5.49
N TRP A 45 3.77 -1.57 -6.02
CA TRP A 45 3.46 -1.53 -7.44
C TRP A 45 4.73 -1.22 -8.26
N PRO A 46 4.83 -1.77 -9.49
CA PRO A 46 5.88 -1.36 -10.41
C PRO A 46 5.85 0.15 -10.67
N ASN A 47 7.03 0.73 -10.84
CA ASN A 47 7.18 2.14 -11.14
C ASN A 47 6.48 2.52 -12.47
N GLY A 48 5.75 3.64 -12.50
CA GLY A 48 4.97 4.11 -13.66
C GLY A 48 3.68 3.34 -13.92
N LYS A 49 3.26 2.47 -13.00
CA LYS A 49 2.03 1.67 -13.15
C LYS A 49 0.79 2.57 -13.14
N LYS A 50 -0.09 2.34 -14.11
CA LYS A 50 -1.45 2.88 -14.14
C LYS A 50 -2.37 1.91 -13.41
N LEU A 51 -2.85 2.29 -12.24
CA LEU A 51 -3.69 1.49 -11.36
C LEU A 51 -5.16 1.76 -11.68
N ARG A 52 -5.89 0.72 -12.07
CA ARG A 52 -7.32 0.80 -12.34
C ARG A 52 -8.06 0.68 -11.01
N VAL A 53 -8.93 1.64 -10.75
CA VAL A 53 -9.69 1.73 -9.51
C VAL A 53 -11.18 1.72 -9.83
N LYS A 54 -11.90 0.75 -9.28
CA LYS A 54 -13.36 0.70 -9.34
C LYS A 54 -13.95 1.13 -8.01
N LEU A 55 -14.77 2.18 -8.04
CA LEU A 55 -15.58 2.56 -6.89
C LEU A 55 -16.89 1.77 -6.95
N LEU A 56 -17.09 0.90 -5.98
CA LEU A 56 -18.29 0.09 -5.91
C LEU A 56 -19.51 0.96 -5.53
N PRO A 57 -20.71 0.61 -6.00
CA PRO A 57 -21.93 1.32 -5.64
C PRO A 57 -22.15 1.30 -4.11
N GLY A 58 -22.80 2.34 -3.59
CA GLY A 58 -23.13 2.46 -2.17
C GLY A 58 -22.66 3.77 -1.53
N ALA A 59 -21.63 4.42 -2.07
CA ALA A 59 -21.21 5.75 -1.61
C ALA A 59 -21.95 6.87 -2.35
N SER A 60 -22.26 7.97 -1.65
CA SER A 60 -22.74 9.20 -2.30
C SER A 60 -21.70 9.77 -3.27
N LYS A 61 -22.13 10.49 -4.31
CA LYS A 61 -21.24 11.15 -5.27
C LYS A 61 -20.18 12.03 -4.57
N LYS A 62 -20.58 12.76 -3.52
CA LYS A 62 -19.68 13.60 -2.72
C LYS A 62 -18.54 12.80 -2.07
N VAL A 63 -18.82 11.60 -1.60
CA VAL A 63 -17.80 10.70 -1.03
C VAL A 63 -16.89 10.18 -2.15
N GLN A 64 -17.46 9.72 -3.26
CA GLN A 64 -16.69 9.24 -4.41
C GLN A 64 -15.75 10.32 -4.96
N ASP A 65 -16.22 11.55 -5.11
CA ASP A 65 -15.42 12.68 -5.59
C ASP A 65 -14.26 13.00 -4.63
N LYS A 66 -14.48 12.90 -3.31
CA LYS A 66 -13.41 13.05 -2.31
C LYS A 66 -12.38 11.93 -2.40
N VAL A 67 -12.83 10.67 -2.53
CA VAL A 67 -11.92 9.53 -2.69
C VAL A 67 -11.03 9.75 -3.91
N LYS A 68 -11.61 10.15 -5.05
CA LYS A 68 -10.85 10.47 -6.27
C LYS A 68 -9.84 11.59 -6.04
N TYR A 69 -10.29 12.71 -5.46
CA TYR A 69 -9.44 13.87 -5.21
C TYR A 69 -8.22 13.54 -4.35
N TYR A 70 -8.43 12.85 -3.22
CA TYR A 70 -7.34 12.52 -2.29
C TYR A 70 -6.44 11.39 -2.80
N ALA A 71 -6.98 10.41 -3.53
CA ALA A 71 -6.18 9.35 -4.16
C ALA A 71 -5.17 9.96 -5.15
N GLN A 72 -5.61 10.89 -6.00
CA GLN A 72 -4.75 11.55 -6.99
C GLN A 72 -3.64 12.40 -6.35
N GLN A 73 -3.77 12.85 -5.09
CA GLN A 73 -2.70 13.61 -4.43
C GLN A 73 -1.41 12.79 -4.28
N TRP A 74 -1.52 11.45 -4.23
CA TRP A 74 -0.37 10.56 -4.15
C TRP A 74 0.49 10.56 -5.42
N GLU A 75 -0.10 10.85 -6.58
CA GLU A 75 0.61 10.88 -7.89
C GLU A 75 1.70 11.97 -7.94
N ASN A 76 1.59 13.01 -7.09
CA ASN A 76 2.60 14.05 -6.98
C ASN A 76 3.93 13.56 -6.36
N TYR A 77 3.89 12.45 -5.62
CA TYR A 77 5.01 11.95 -4.83
C TYR A 77 5.41 10.52 -5.20
N ALA A 78 4.48 9.76 -5.78
CA ALA A 78 4.71 8.42 -6.27
C ALA A 78 4.50 8.42 -7.78
N ASN A 79 5.42 7.81 -8.53
CA ASN A 79 5.27 7.63 -9.97
C ASN A 79 4.32 6.46 -10.26
N ILE A 80 3.05 6.70 -9.96
CA ILE A 80 1.88 5.86 -10.24
C ILE A 80 0.75 6.76 -10.72
N ASP A 81 -0.29 6.17 -11.30
CA ASP A 81 -1.39 6.92 -11.90
C ASP A 81 -2.71 6.18 -11.66
N PHE A 82 -3.67 6.81 -10.98
CA PHE A 82 -4.95 6.20 -10.64
C PHE A 82 -5.99 6.47 -11.75
N ARG A 83 -6.45 5.38 -12.38
CA ARG A 83 -7.47 5.39 -13.42
C ARG A 83 -8.79 4.87 -12.86
N PHE A 84 -9.72 5.79 -12.59
CA PHE A 84 -11.06 5.41 -12.16
C PHE A 84 -11.86 4.86 -13.34
N VAL A 85 -12.25 3.60 -13.25
CA VAL A 85 -12.95 2.84 -14.30
C VAL A 85 -14.18 2.12 -13.75
N ASP A 86 -15.06 1.65 -14.63
CA ASP A 86 -16.29 0.93 -14.25
C ASP A 86 -16.19 -0.60 -14.44
N ASP A 87 -15.11 -1.10 -15.04
CA ASP A 87 -14.96 -2.53 -15.34
C ASP A 87 -14.47 -3.38 -14.15
N ASP A 88 -14.74 -4.69 -14.23
CA ASP A 88 -14.43 -5.64 -13.15
C ASP A 88 -12.96 -6.02 -13.05
N ASP A 89 -12.12 -5.67 -14.02
CA ASP A 89 -10.67 -5.98 -14.03
C ASP A 89 -9.83 -4.89 -13.33
N ALA A 90 -10.46 -4.12 -12.43
CA ALA A 90 -9.76 -3.12 -11.64
C ALA A 90 -8.87 -3.77 -10.56
N GLU A 91 -7.60 -3.37 -10.48
CA GLU A 91 -6.68 -3.85 -9.44
C GLU A 91 -7.10 -3.42 -8.03
N ILE A 92 -7.74 -2.25 -7.90
CA ILE A 92 -8.22 -1.72 -6.63
C ILE A 92 -9.74 -1.58 -6.68
N ARG A 93 -10.43 -2.11 -5.67
CA ARG A 93 -11.89 -2.00 -5.53
C ARG A 93 -12.22 -1.39 -4.18
N VAL A 94 -12.98 -0.30 -4.18
CA VAL A 94 -13.33 0.45 -2.95
C VAL A 94 -14.82 0.31 -2.69
N SER A 95 -15.16 -0.30 -1.55
CA SER A 95 -16.53 -0.33 -1.02
C SER A 95 -16.71 0.75 0.04
N SER A 96 -17.88 1.38 0.08
CA SER A 96 -18.28 2.35 1.12
C SER A 96 -19.55 1.91 1.85
N VAL A 97 -19.85 0.60 1.82
CA VAL A 97 -20.97 0.05 2.58
C VAL A 97 -20.70 0.27 4.07
N LEU A 98 -21.63 0.93 4.74
CA LEU A 98 -21.66 1.01 6.21
C LEU A 98 -22.14 -0.36 6.72
N ASP A 99 -21.24 -1.34 6.83
CA ASP A 99 -21.56 -2.54 7.57
C ASP A 99 -21.39 -2.25 9.08
N GLY A 100 -22.47 -1.72 9.66
CA GLY A 100 -22.66 -1.63 11.10
C GLY A 100 -23.47 -2.81 11.62
N SER A 101 -23.39 -3.97 10.98
CA SER A 101 -24.08 -5.19 11.41
C SER A 101 -23.06 -6.15 12.02
N SER A 102 -22.73 -5.89 13.29
CA SER A 102 -22.34 -6.98 14.21
C SER A 102 -23.55 -7.83 14.55
#